data_AF-A0A183BN26-F1
#
_entry.id   AF-A0A183BN26-F1
#
_cell.length_a   1.000
_cell.length_b   1.000
_cell.length_c   1.000
_cell.angle_alpha   90.00
_cell.angle_beta   90.00
_cell.angle_gamma   90.00
#
_symmetry.space_group_name_H-M   'P 1'
#
loop_
_entity.id
_entity.type
_entity.pdbx_description
1 polymer ?
#
loop_
_entity_poly.entity_id
_entity_poly.type
_entity_poly.pdbx_seq_one_letter_code
_entity_poly.pdbx_strand_id
1 'polypeptide(L)'
;MHTEKQARQSLMSPMVQLLKCCDHPYLFPGIEKEPFEEGEHLVNDSGKALILDRLLAYLHKKGHRVLIFTQMQRFLDIVYDIVQLRGYTCVQLDGTVKASERQEAIEKFQEADSDIFVFLLTTKAGGLGLNLTGADTVIFLDWDFNPQNDRQAAARCHRIGQDKPVKIIRLVAKHTIEELIKHRAGKKLKLSELVLGTDENDGQSSKVDLSKLLFEGLSNLEKAQKKDVQLHVLTDKQLEEKLGRTKRGGRWEVRDDNKENIDDDQQQLLADGDSTDEAEEMSLYMFEGHDYRQTRAAVKKADDGLGNNAANSRADDNDKKQQLQQ
;
A
#
# COMPACT_ATOMS: atom_id res chain seq x y z
N MET A 1 17.13 25.93 20.15
CA MET A 1 17.25 24.82 19.18
C MET A 1 17.70 23.49 19.80
N HIS A 2 18.68 23.45 20.72
CA HIS A 2 19.10 22.19 21.36
C HIS A 2 18.00 21.53 22.22
N THR A 3 17.24 22.31 22.99
CA THR A 3 16.15 21.84 23.87
C THR A 3 14.96 21.26 23.10
N GLU A 4 14.57 21.88 21.97
CA GLU A 4 13.54 21.33 21.06
C GLU A 4 13.97 20.00 20.43
N LYS A 5 15.24 19.89 20.01
CA LYS A 5 15.76 18.67 19.39
C LYS A 5 15.83 17.51 20.40
N GLN A 6 16.20 17.80 21.65
CA GLN A 6 16.14 16.84 22.77
C GLN A 6 14.71 16.45 23.13
N ALA A 7 13.77 17.39 23.25
CA ALA A 7 12.36 17.09 23.52
C ALA A 7 11.75 16.24 22.40
N ARG A 8 12.07 16.55 21.13
CA ARG A 8 11.64 15.77 19.97
C ARG A 8 12.21 14.35 19.99
N GLN A 9 13.50 14.18 20.28
CA GLN A 9 14.10 12.84 20.45
C GLN A 9 13.46 12.07 21.61
N SER A 10 13.11 12.75 22.71
CA SER A 10 12.43 12.17 23.86
C SER A 10 10.99 11.73 23.56
N LEU A 11 10.27 12.43 22.68
CA LEU A 11 8.88 12.12 22.30
C LEU A 11 8.74 11.14 21.12
N MET A 12 9.78 11.05 20.27
CA MET A 12 9.87 10.00 19.25
C MET A 12 9.86 8.60 19.90
N SER A 13 10.44 8.46 21.10
CA SER A 13 10.49 7.20 21.82
C SER A 13 9.08 6.68 22.21
N PRO A 14 8.22 7.43 22.94
CA PRO A 14 6.83 7.02 23.21
C PRO A 14 6.00 6.78 21.95
N MET A 15 6.16 7.61 20.92
CA MET A 15 5.40 7.47 19.68
C MET A 15 5.70 6.16 18.95
N VAL A 16 6.99 5.78 18.87
CA VAL A 16 7.40 4.51 18.29
C VAL A 16 6.89 3.34 19.12
N GLN A 17 6.82 3.46 20.45
CA GLN A 17 6.22 2.42 21.29
C GLN A 17 4.71 2.30 21.05
N LEU A 18 3.97 3.41 20.92
CA LEU A 18 2.54 3.36 20.60
C LEU A 18 2.28 2.71 19.23
N LEU A 19 3.12 2.98 18.23
CA LEU A 19 3.03 2.32 16.93
C LEU A 19 3.26 0.81 17.06
N LYS A 20 4.26 0.38 17.84
CA LYS A 20 4.47 -1.05 18.14
C LYS A 20 3.24 -1.69 18.78
N CYS A 21 2.58 -1.00 19.72
CA CYS A 21 1.34 -1.50 20.31
C CYS A 21 0.21 -1.68 19.28
N CYS A 22 0.15 -0.80 18.27
CA CYS A 22 -0.85 -0.89 17.20
C CYS A 22 -0.56 -2.06 16.25
N ASP A 23 0.71 -2.42 16.07
CA ASP A 23 1.15 -3.51 15.21
C ASP A 23 0.98 -4.89 15.86
N HIS A 24 1.75 -5.16 16.93
CA HIS A 24 1.70 -6.45 17.62
C HIS A 24 2.27 -6.37 19.05
N PRO A 25 1.62 -6.98 20.07
CA PRO A 25 2.14 -7.00 21.44
C PRO A 25 3.53 -7.64 21.57
N TYR A 26 3.87 -8.63 20.75
CA TYR A 26 5.18 -9.32 20.82
C TYR A 26 6.35 -8.48 20.30
N LEU A 27 6.09 -7.26 19.81
CA LEU A 27 7.16 -6.28 19.58
C LEU A 27 7.78 -5.76 20.89
N PHE A 28 7.12 -6.02 22.03
CA PHE A 28 7.64 -5.73 23.36
C PHE A 28 8.32 -6.96 23.97
N PRO A 29 9.55 -6.82 24.50
CA PRO A 29 10.26 -7.93 25.11
C PRO A 29 9.52 -8.42 26.37
N GLY A 30 9.43 -9.74 26.52
CA GLY A 30 8.86 -10.39 27.72
C GLY A 30 7.34 -10.55 27.74
N ILE A 31 6.62 -10.18 26.67
CA ILE A 31 5.19 -10.46 26.54
C ILE A 31 4.94 -11.88 26.01
N GLU A 32 5.82 -12.33 25.12
CA GLU A 32 5.82 -13.68 24.58
C GLU A 32 6.11 -14.71 25.67
N LYS A 33 5.33 -15.80 25.71
CA LYS A 33 5.50 -16.85 26.71
C LYS A 33 6.69 -17.73 26.32
N GLU A 34 7.56 -18.04 27.28
CA GLU A 34 8.66 -18.98 27.10
C GLU A 34 8.29 -20.36 27.69
N PRO A 35 8.56 -21.49 26.97
CA PRO A 35 9.14 -21.57 25.63
C PRO A 35 8.19 -21.06 24.54
N PHE A 36 8.74 -20.44 23.50
CA PHE A 36 7.95 -19.98 22.35
C PHE A 36 7.43 -21.20 21.58
N GLU A 37 6.11 -21.24 21.39
CA GLU A 37 5.43 -22.20 20.54
C GLU A 37 4.64 -21.42 19.49
N GLU A 38 4.82 -21.69 18.21
CA GLU A 38 4.00 -21.08 17.16
C GLU A 38 2.54 -21.53 17.29
N GLY A 39 1.60 -20.59 17.22
CA GLY A 39 0.19 -20.91 17.39
C GLY A 39 -0.76 -19.74 17.13
N GLU A 40 -2.05 -19.97 17.37
CA GLU A 40 -3.12 -19.00 17.10
C GLU A 40 -2.99 -17.69 17.91
N HIS A 41 -2.19 -17.67 18.97
CA HIS A 41 -1.92 -16.45 19.74
C HIS A 41 -1.24 -15.37 18.91
N LEU A 42 -0.41 -15.72 17.92
CA LEU A 42 0.21 -14.79 16.97
C LEU A 42 -0.83 -13.99 16.16
N VAL A 43 -2.00 -14.58 15.94
CA VAL A 43 -3.09 -13.96 15.18
C VAL A 43 -4.08 -13.26 16.10
N ASN A 44 -4.43 -13.90 17.22
CA ASN A 44 -5.49 -13.42 18.11
C ASN A 44 -5.06 -12.26 19.01
N ASP A 45 -3.77 -12.13 19.33
CA ASP A 45 -3.27 -11.09 20.24
C ASP A 45 -3.13 -9.72 19.55
N SER A 46 -3.29 -9.63 18.22
CA SER A 46 -3.27 -8.37 17.47
C SER A 46 -4.46 -8.24 16.51
N GLY A 47 -5.15 -7.10 16.58
CA GLY A 47 -6.23 -6.78 15.65
C GLY A 47 -5.77 -6.68 14.20
N LYS A 48 -4.54 -6.20 13.95
CA LYS A 48 -3.97 -6.17 12.60
C LYS A 48 -3.62 -7.55 12.09
N ALA A 49 -3.03 -8.40 12.95
CA ALA A 49 -2.72 -9.78 12.59
C ALA A 49 -3.99 -10.57 12.25
N LEU A 50 -5.06 -10.40 13.02
CA LEU A 50 -6.36 -11.02 12.74
C LEU A 50 -6.94 -10.59 11.39
N ILE A 51 -6.95 -9.29 11.10
CA ILE A 51 -7.44 -8.77 9.81
C ILE A 51 -6.54 -9.26 8.67
N LEU A 52 -5.23 -9.29 8.87
CA LEU A 52 -4.26 -9.77 7.88
C LEU A 52 -4.50 -11.25 7.57
N ASP A 53 -4.68 -12.11 8.57
CA ASP A 53 -4.96 -13.54 8.40
C ASP A 53 -6.23 -13.76 7.55
N ARG A 54 -7.31 -13.04 7.88
CA ARG A 54 -8.56 -13.09 7.11
C ARG A 54 -8.38 -12.57 5.68
N LEU A 55 -7.62 -11.50 5.51
CA LEU A 55 -7.37 -10.90 4.20
C LEU A 55 -6.53 -11.84 3.32
N LEU A 56 -5.49 -12.46 3.87
CA LEU A 56 -4.67 -13.43 3.15
C LEU A 56 -5.46 -14.67 2.74
N ALA A 57 -6.32 -15.20 3.61
CA ALA A 57 -7.21 -16.30 3.26
C ALA A 57 -8.14 -15.95 2.08
N TYR A 58 -8.73 -14.75 2.10
CA TYR A 58 -9.57 -14.25 1.00
C TYR A 58 -8.77 -14.10 -0.31
N LEU A 59 -7.60 -13.46 -0.25
CA LEU A 59 -6.75 -13.19 -1.42
C LEU A 59 -6.20 -14.47 -2.04
N HIS A 60 -5.77 -15.42 -1.21
CA HIS A 60 -5.29 -16.74 -1.65
C HIS A 60 -6.40 -17.51 -2.38
N LYS A 61 -7.61 -17.57 -1.78
CA LYS A 61 -8.79 -18.22 -2.39
C LYS A 61 -9.17 -17.61 -3.74
N LYS A 62 -8.93 -16.31 -3.93
CA LYS A 62 -9.22 -15.58 -5.18
C LYS A 62 -8.05 -15.61 -6.17
N GLY A 63 -6.88 -16.15 -5.79
CA GLY A 63 -5.72 -16.31 -6.67
C GLY A 63 -4.90 -15.02 -6.88
N HIS A 64 -4.90 -14.11 -5.91
CA HIS A 64 -4.09 -12.90 -5.94
C HIS A 64 -2.66 -13.18 -5.44
N ARG A 65 -1.68 -12.38 -5.87
CA ARG A 65 -0.32 -12.37 -5.29
C ARG A 65 -0.09 -11.06 -4.55
N VAL A 66 0.54 -11.15 -3.37
CA VAL A 66 0.49 -10.07 -2.38
C VAL A 66 1.88 -9.59 -2.02
N LEU A 67 2.10 -8.27 -2.08
CA LEU A 67 3.23 -7.61 -1.41
C LEU A 67 2.78 -7.08 -0.07
N ILE A 68 3.51 -7.36 0.99
CA ILE A 68 3.24 -6.81 2.32
C ILE A 68 4.43 -5.93 2.72
N PHE A 69 4.13 -4.70 3.10
CA PHE A 69 5.11 -3.73 3.57
C PHE A 69 4.90 -3.41 5.05
N THR A 70 6.01 -3.33 5.77
CA THR A 70 6.09 -2.78 7.13
C THR A 70 7.36 -1.95 7.30
N GLN A 71 7.33 -0.98 8.21
CA GLN A 71 8.49 -0.23 8.66
C GLN A 71 9.35 -1.04 9.66
N MET A 72 8.76 -1.99 10.40
CA MET A 72 9.43 -2.70 11.48
C MET A 72 9.86 -4.12 11.07
N GLN A 73 11.17 -4.38 11.04
CA GLN A 73 11.70 -5.72 10.72
C GLN A 73 11.16 -6.80 11.66
N ARG A 74 11.11 -6.54 12.97
CA ARG A 74 10.54 -7.50 13.93
C ARG A 74 9.06 -7.83 13.68
N PHE A 75 8.30 -6.88 13.12
CA PHE A 75 6.91 -7.18 12.77
C PHE A 75 6.84 -8.00 11.47
N LEU A 76 7.78 -7.79 10.55
CA LEU A 76 7.95 -8.63 9.36
C LEU A 76 8.19 -10.09 9.75
N ASP A 77 9.03 -10.33 10.76
CA ASP A 77 9.32 -11.67 11.28
C ASP A 77 8.06 -12.33 11.87
N ILE A 78 7.30 -11.61 12.71
CA ILE A 78 6.01 -12.10 13.24
C ILE A 78 5.03 -12.44 12.10
N VAL A 79 4.96 -11.60 11.08
CA VAL A 79 4.09 -11.83 9.93
C VAL A 79 4.58 -13.03 9.11
N TYR A 80 5.89 -13.23 8.98
CA TYR A 80 6.45 -14.42 8.36
C TYR A 80 5.96 -15.68 9.08
N ASP A 81 6.04 -15.72 10.41
CA ASP A 81 5.58 -16.85 11.22
C ASP A 81 4.07 -17.08 11.06
N ILE A 82 3.24 -16.02 11.01
CA ILE A 82 1.80 -16.13 10.74
C ILE A 82 1.54 -16.75 9.36
N VAL A 83 2.27 -16.31 8.34
CA VAL A 83 2.12 -16.81 6.96
C VAL A 83 2.55 -18.28 6.85
N GLN A 84 3.63 -18.66 7.54
CA GLN A 84 4.10 -20.05 7.62
C GLN A 84 3.13 -20.95 8.40
N LEU A 85 2.57 -20.46 9.52
CA LEU A 85 1.56 -21.16 10.32
C LEU A 85 0.33 -21.57 9.49
N ARG A 86 -0.01 -20.76 8.47
CA ARG A 86 -1.11 -21.03 7.53
C ARG A 86 -0.71 -21.88 6.32
N GLY A 87 0.56 -22.24 6.19
CA GLY A 87 1.09 -23.05 5.10
C GLY A 87 1.20 -22.31 3.76
N TYR A 88 1.29 -20.99 3.79
CA TYR A 88 1.45 -20.18 2.58
C TYR A 88 2.92 -20.03 2.20
N THR A 89 3.19 -20.04 0.89
CA THR A 89 4.52 -19.76 0.33
C THR A 89 4.83 -18.27 0.43
N CYS A 90 5.96 -17.94 1.06
CA CYS A 90 6.40 -16.56 1.14
C CYS A 90 7.91 -16.40 1.04
N VAL A 91 8.30 -15.17 0.69
CA VAL A 91 9.69 -14.73 0.63
C VAL A 91 9.82 -13.45 1.43
N GLN A 92 10.87 -13.32 2.23
CA GLN A 92 11.17 -12.13 3.02
C GLN A 92 12.41 -11.40 2.49
N LEU A 93 12.33 -10.07 2.43
CA LEU A 93 13.41 -9.19 2.03
C LEU A 93 13.47 -8.01 3.02
N ASP A 94 14.34 -8.16 4.01
CA ASP A 94 14.52 -7.22 5.11
C ASP A 94 15.75 -6.30 4.96
N GLY A 95 16.50 -6.45 3.86
CA GLY A 95 17.72 -5.70 3.56
C GLY A 95 19.01 -6.33 4.06
N THR A 96 18.94 -7.41 4.85
CA THR A 96 20.11 -8.18 5.31
C THR A 96 20.48 -9.31 4.34
N VAL A 97 19.52 -9.74 3.51
CA VAL A 97 19.68 -10.77 2.47
C VAL A 97 20.74 -10.36 1.44
N LYS A 98 21.58 -11.32 1.05
CA LYS A 98 22.64 -11.09 0.05
C LYS A 98 22.04 -10.67 -1.29
N ALA A 99 22.79 -9.86 -2.05
CA ALA A 99 22.32 -9.35 -3.33
C ALA A 99 21.96 -10.45 -4.34
N SER A 100 22.68 -11.58 -4.34
CA SER A 100 22.42 -12.72 -5.21
C SER A 100 21.11 -13.44 -4.86
N GLU A 101 20.93 -13.80 -3.59
CA GLU A 101 19.72 -14.46 -3.06
C GLU A 101 18.49 -13.59 -3.27
N ARG A 102 18.65 -12.27 -3.07
CA ARG A 102 17.60 -11.29 -3.35
C ARG A 102 17.17 -11.31 -4.81
N GLN A 103 18.13 -11.36 -5.74
CA GLN A 103 17.84 -11.32 -7.16
C GLN A 103 17.11 -12.59 -7.61
N GLU A 104 17.58 -13.75 -7.15
CA GLU A 104 16.93 -15.05 -7.40
C GLU A 104 15.48 -15.07 -6.89
N ALA A 105 15.26 -14.56 -5.68
CA ALA A 105 13.92 -14.52 -5.11
C ALA A 105 12.96 -13.58 -5.87
N ILE A 106 13.47 -12.46 -6.39
CA ILE A 106 12.70 -11.54 -7.24
C ILE A 106 12.37 -12.19 -8.59
N GLU A 107 13.33 -12.84 -9.21
CA GLU A 107 13.15 -13.55 -10.49
C GLU A 107 12.09 -14.65 -10.33
N LYS A 108 12.24 -15.50 -9.31
CA LYS A 108 11.26 -16.55 -8.99
C LYS A 108 9.87 -15.96 -8.73
N PHE A 109 9.75 -14.80 -8.09
CA PHE A 109 8.45 -14.16 -7.85
C PHE A 109 7.79 -13.61 -9.12
N GLN A 110 8.59 -13.20 -10.12
CA GLN A 110 8.08 -12.65 -11.38
C GLN A 110 7.61 -13.74 -12.36
N GLU A 111 8.03 -14.99 -12.19
CA GLU A 111 7.60 -16.12 -13.00
C GLU A 111 6.06 -16.24 -13.01
N ALA A 112 5.50 -16.61 -14.17
CA ALA A 112 4.05 -16.67 -14.36
C ALA A 112 3.41 -17.82 -13.57
N ASP A 113 4.17 -18.89 -13.38
CA ASP A 113 3.85 -20.12 -12.64
C ASP A 113 4.49 -20.16 -11.24
N SER A 114 5.00 -19.01 -10.77
CA SER A 114 5.56 -18.89 -9.42
C SER A 114 4.57 -19.37 -8.37
N ASP A 115 5.05 -20.25 -7.50
CA ASP A 115 4.32 -20.76 -6.36
C ASP A 115 4.25 -19.77 -5.20
N ILE A 116 5.01 -18.67 -5.24
CA ILE A 116 5.11 -17.69 -4.16
C ILE A 116 3.84 -16.83 -4.09
N PHE A 117 3.11 -16.94 -2.98
CA PHE A 117 1.90 -16.16 -2.73
C PHE A 117 2.21 -14.79 -2.12
N VAL A 118 3.07 -14.72 -1.11
CA VAL A 118 3.38 -13.50 -0.35
C VAL A 118 4.83 -13.08 -0.50
N PHE A 119 5.07 -11.81 -0.81
CA PHE A 119 6.39 -11.20 -0.72
C PHE A 119 6.39 -10.17 0.42
N LEU A 120 7.20 -10.42 1.43
CA LEU A 120 7.35 -9.65 2.66
C LEU A 120 8.52 -8.67 2.49
N LEU A 121 8.28 -7.37 2.59
CA LEU A 121 9.30 -6.35 2.46
C LEU A 121 9.25 -5.34 3.61
N THR A 122 10.41 -4.82 3.97
CA THR A 122 10.43 -3.54 4.68
C THR A 122 10.22 -2.39 3.69
N THR A 123 9.50 -1.34 4.08
CA THR A 123 9.29 -0.16 3.22
C THR A 123 10.61 0.46 2.78
N LYS A 124 11.63 0.41 3.66
CA LYS A 124 13.00 0.85 3.35
C LYS A 124 13.66 -0.01 2.27
N ALA A 125 13.55 -1.34 2.36
CA ALA A 125 14.09 -2.22 1.32
C ALA A 125 13.35 -2.05 -0.02
N GLY A 126 12.06 -1.65 0.02
CA GLY A 126 11.28 -1.26 -1.16
C GLY A 126 11.79 0.01 -1.89
N GLY A 127 12.62 0.83 -1.24
CA GLY A 127 13.25 2.02 -1.84
C GLY A 127 14.35 1.71 -2.86
N LEU A 128 14.79 0.45 -2.97
CA LEU A 128 15.96 0.02 -3.76
C LEU A 128 15.74 -0.13 -5.26
N GLY A 129 14.60 0.35 -5.82
CA GLY A 129 14.41 0.31 -7.27
C GLY A 129 13.80 -0.99 -7.84
N LEU A 130 13.33 -1.90 -6.98
CA LEU A 130 12.90 -3.26 -7.38
C LEU A 130 11.74 -3.25 -8.38
N ASN A 131 11.67 -4.30 -9.21
CA ASN A 131 10.53 -4.60 -10.08
C ASN A 131 9.74 -5.75 -9.46
N LEU A 132 8.48 -5.53 -9.10
CA LEU A 132 7.63 -6.52 -8.43
C LEU A 132 6.24 -6.56 -9.07
N THR A 133 6.20 -6.58 -10.40
CA THR A 133 4.97 -6.63 -11.21
C THR A 133 4.25 -7.98 -11.14
N GLY A 134 4.87 -9.02 -10.55
CA GLY A 134 4.21 -10.31 -10.34
C GLY A 134 3.02 -10.21 -9.38
N ALA A 135 3.06 -9.32 -8.40
CA ALA A 135 1.96 -9.08 -7.48
C ALA A 135 0.88 -8.22 -8.12
N ASP A 136 -0.36 -8.34 -7.65
CA ASP A 136 -1.46 -7.44 -8.01
C ASP A 136 -2.14 -6.82 -6.78
N THR A 137 -1.71 -7.21 -5.58
CA THR A 137 -2.20 -6.63 -4.33
C THR A 137 -1.03 -6.17 -3.47
N VAL A 138 -1.14 -4.98 -2.88
CA VAL A 138 -0.15 -4.40 -1.97
C VAL A 138 -0.83 -4.09 -0.64
N ILE A 139 -0.29 -4.59 0.47
CA ILE A 139 -0.78 -4.35 1.83
C ILE A 139 0.29 -3.58 2.60
N PHE A 140 -0.06 -2.42 3.12
CA PHE A 140 0.74 -1.71 4.12
C PHE A 140 0.18 -2.01 5.51
N LEU A 141 1.02 -2.57 6.38
CA LEU A 141 0.63 -2.90 7.75
C LEU A 141 0.69 -1.69 8.67
N ASP A 142 1.64 -0.79 8.43
CA ASP A 142 1.90 0.42 9.20
C ASP A 142 2.02 1.65 8.29
N TRP A 143 2.05 2.83 8.91
CA TRP A 143 2.06 4.11 8.20
C TRP A 143 3.41 4.82 8.33
N ASP A 144 3.95 5.28 7.19
CA ASP A 144 5.09 6.20 7.20
C ASP A 144 4.64 7.64 7.48
N PHE A 145 5.48 8.40 8.19
CA PHE A 145 5.29 9.83 8.39
C PHE A 145 5.43 10.64 7.09
N ASN A 146 6.11 10.06 6.10
CA ASN A 146 6.25 10.56 4.75
C ASN A 146 5.45 9.69 3.76
N PRO A 147 4.28 10.14 3.28
CA PRO A 147 3.45 9.37 2.34
C PRO A 147 4.14 9.09 1.00
N GLN A 148 5.22 9.82 0.67
CA GLN A 148 6.00 9.56 -0.54
C GLN A 148 6.72 8.21 -0.50
N ASN A 149 7.15 7.75 0.68
CA ASN A 149 7.82 6.46 0.84
C ASN A 149 6.85 5.32 0.49
N ASP A 150 5.63 5.37 1.00
CA ASP A 150 4.58 4.38 0.70
C ASP A 150 4.15 4.46 -0.77
N ARG A 151 4.06 5.69 -1.34
CA ARG A 151 3.80 5.88 -2.78
C ARG A 151 4.88 5.20 -3.63
N GLN A 152 6.15 5.37 -3.26
CA GLN A 152 7.28 4.78 -3.96
C GLN A 152 7.33 3.25 -3.82
N ALA A 153 6.96 2.72 -2.65
CA ALA A 153 6.83 1.28 -2.43
C ALA A 153 5.70 0.68 -3.28
N ALA A 154 4.54 1.33 -3.35
CA ALA A 154 3.43 0.89 -4.22
C ALA A 154 3.80 0.95 -5.72
N ALA A 155 4.60 1.95 -6.13
CA ALA A 155 5.09 2.08 -7.50
C ALA A 155 6.03 0.93 -7.94
N ARG A 156 6.44 0.02 -7.04
CA ARG A 156 7.19 -1.20 -7.41
C ARG A 156 6.33 -2.24 -8.12
N CYS A 157 5.04 -2.24 -7.80
CA CYS A 157 4.03 -3.11 -8.42
C CYS A 157 3.22 -2.33 -9.46
N HIS A 158 2.88 -1.07 -9.18
CA HIS A 158 2.24 -0.16 -10.13
C HIS A 158 3.26 0.48 -11.07
N ARG A 159 3.90 -0.37 -11.91
CA ARG A 159 4.97 0.03 -12.84
C ARG A 159 4.67 -0.48 -14.26
N ILE A 160 5.32 0.14 -15.26
CA ILE A 160 5.39 -0.38 -16.63
C ILE A 160 5.85 -1.85 -16.58
N GLY A 161 5.05 -2.75 -17.15
CA GLY A 161 5.22 -4.21 -17.06
C GLY A 161 4.15 -4.92 -16.25
N GLN A 162 3.33 -4.19 -15.49
CA GLN A 162 2.14 -4.72 -14.83
C GLN A 162 0.95 -4.78 -15.80
N ASP A 163 0.33 -5.95 -15.95
CA ASP A 163 -0.83 -6.18 -16.80
C ASP A 163 -2.15 -6.28 -16.02
N LYS A 164 -2.06 -6.55 -14.70
CA LYS A 164 -3.21 -6.65 -13.77
C LYS A 164 -3.48 -5.32 -13.04
N PRO A 165 -4.75 -4.97 -12.80
CA PRO A 165 -5.10 -3.85 -11.92
C PRO A 165 -4.54 -4.10 -10.53
N VAL A 166 -3.78 -3.14 -10.00
CA VAL A 166 -3.16 -3.24 -8.68
C VAL A 166 -4.14 -2.71 -7.63
N LYS A 167 -4.37 -3.49 -6.57
CA LYS A 167 -5.11 -3.03 -5.39
C LYS A 167 -4.13 -2.71 -4.27
N ILE A 168 -4.17 -1.49 -3.76
CA ILE A 168 -3.43 -1.13 -2.55
C ILE A 168 -4.40 -1.25 -1.35
N ILE A 169 -3.93 -1.70 -0.20
CA ILE A 169 -4.69 -1.87 1.03
C ILE A 169 -3.81 -1.30 2.13
N ARG A 170 -4.36 -0.44 2.97
CA ARG A 170 -3.63 0.14 4.11
C ARG A 170 -4.40 -0.16 5.38
N LEU A 171 -3.78 -0.91 6.29
CA LEU A 171 -4.36 -1.16 7.60
C LEU A 171 -4.17 0.07 8.50
N VAL A 172 -5.16 0.36 9.34
CA VAL A 172 -5.14 1.48 10.28
C VAL A 172 -5.82 1.03 11.56
N ALA A 173 -5.14 1.15 12.70
CA ALA A 173 -5.77 0.98 13.99
C ALA A 173 -6.63 2.20 14.33
N LYS A 174 -7.95 2.02 14.36
CA LYS A 174 -8.93 3.09 14.65
C LYS A 174 -8.77 3.62 16.08
N HIS A 175 -9.00 4.92 16.29
CA HIS A 175 -8.86 5.60 17.58
C HIS A 175 -7.44 5.57 18.17
N THR A 176 -6.43 5.28 17.35
CA THR A 176 -5.03 5.28 17.76
C THR A 176 -4.25 6.42 17.09
N ILE A 177 -2.96 6.49 17.40
CA ILE A 177 -2.05 7.43 16.78
C ILE A 177 -1.92 7.25 15.26
N GLU A 178 -2.21 6.06 14.74
CA GLU A 178 -2.16 5.77 13.30
C GLU A 178 -3.19 6.56 12.50
N GLU A 179 -4.40 6.72 13.05
CA GLU A 179 -5.47 7.50 12.42
C GLU A 179 -5.04 8.97 12.28
N LEU A 180 -4.38 9.51 13.29
CA LEU A 180 -3.84 10.88 13.24
C LEU A 180 -2.70 11.02 12.23
N ILE A 181 -1.81 10.03 12.15
CA ILE A 181 -0.75 9.99 11.14
C ILE A 181 -1.36 9.96 9.74
N LYS A 182 -2.37 9.10 9.51
CA LYS A 182 -3.13 9.03 8.26
C LYS A 182 -3.72 10.38 7.87
N HIS A 183 -4.44 11.05 8.79
CA HIS A 183 -5.03 12.37 8.51
C HIS A 183 -3.97 13.40 8.11
N ARG A 184 -2.83 13.43 8.80
CA ARG A 184 -1.76 14.39 8.50
C ARG A 184 -1.00 14.05 7.21
N ALA A 185 -0.76 12.78 6.95
CA ALA A 185 -0.18 12.32 5.69
C ALA A 185 -1.07 12.73 4.50
N GLY A 186 -2.39 12.59 4.64
CA GLY A 186 -3.37 13.08 3.67
C GLY A 186 -3.29 14.59 3.45
N LYS A 187 -3.23 15.39 4.53
CA LYS A 187 -3.05 16.86 4.43
C LYS A 187 -1.75 17.23 3.71
N LYS A 188 -0.65 16.53 4.02
CA LYS A 188 0.65 16.76 3.34
C LYS A 188 0.59 16.43 1.85
N LEU A 189 -0.10 15.35 1.48
CA LEU A 189 -0.27 14.99 0.07
C LEU A 189 -1.08 16.04 -0.68
N LYS A 190 -2.20 16.51 -0.11
CA LYS A 190 -3.01 17.61 -0.66
C LYS A 190 -2.19 18.88 -0.88
N LEU A 191 -1.40 19.28 0.12
CA LEU A 191 -0.53 20.44 0.02
C LEU A 191 0.52 20.25 -1.08
N SER A 192 1.13 19.06 -1.19
CA SER A 192 2.08 18.77 -2.26
C SER A 192 1.44 18.86 -3.64
N GLU A 193 0.21 18.39 -3.81
CA GLU A 193 -0.52 18.44 -5.08
C GLU A 193 -0.92 19.87 -5.45
N LEU A 194 -1.31 20.70 -4.46
CA LEU A 194 -1.59 22.13 -4.65
C LEU A 194 -0.34 22.94 -5.02
N VAL A 195 0.80 22.66 -4.38
CA VAL A 195 2.06 23.39 -4.60
C VAL A 195 2.68 23.04 -5.97
N LEU A 196 2.43 21.86 -6.52
CA LEU A 196 2.87 21.50 -7.88
C LEU A 196 2.24 22.37 -8.99
N GLY A 197 1.24 23.21 -8.67
CA GLY A 197 0.66 24.20 -9.58
C GLY A 197 1.19 25.64 -9.41
N THR A 198 2.04 25.90 -8.41
CA THR A 198 2.60 27.24 -8.15
C THR A 198 4.08 27.13 -7.85
N ASP A 199 4.91 27.61 -8.78
CA ASP A 199 6.35 27.75 -8.55
C ASP A 199 6.62 28.65 -7.33
N GLU A 200 7.55 28.17 -6.51
CA GLU A 200 8.27 28.82 -5.41
C GLU A 200 7.59 28.95 -4.01
N ASN A 201 8.41 28.63 -3.00
CA ASN A 201 8.25 28.74 -1.53
C ASN A 201 7.37 27.70 -0.81
N ASP A 202 7.99 26.72 -0.12
CA ASP A 202 8.67 26.97 1.16
C ASP A 202 9.32 25.67 1.67
N GLY A 203 10.62 25.73 1.94
CA GLY A 203 11.43 24.66 2.53
C GLY A 203 11.18 24.45 4.03
N GLN A 204 9.98 24.75 4.52
CA GLN A 204 9.59 24.49 5.90
C GLN A 204 8.81 23.18 5.97
N SER A 205 9.54 22.07 6.12
CA SER A 205 8.98 20.87 6.72
C SER A 205 8.34 21.29 8.05
N SER A 206 7.00 21.39 8.10
CA SER A 206 6.29 21.73 9.32
C SER A 206 6.70 20.69 10.36
N LYS A 207 7.49 21.13 11.34
CA LYS A 207 8.00 20.28 12.41
C LYS A 207 6.77 19.61 13.01
N VAL A 208 6.65 18.30 12.82
CA VAL A 208 5.56 17.51 13.39
C VAL A 208 5.55 17.81 14.88
N ASP A 209 4.50 18.48 15.36
CA ASP A 209 4.28 18.71 16.79
C ASP A 209 3.80 17.38 17.38
N LEU A 210 4.78 16.54 17.70
CA LEU A 210 4.61 15.18 18.22
C LEU A 210 3.80 15.20 19.51
N SER A 211 3.97 16.24 20.34
CA SER A 211 3.24 16.41 21.60
C SER A 211 1.74 16.50 21.37
N LYS A 212 1.31 17.28 20.37
CA LYS A 212 -0.10 17.40 20.00
C LYS A 212 -0.67 16.07 19.48
N LEU A 213 0.10 15.33 18.68
CA LEU A 213 -0.33 14.00 18.20
C LEU A 213 -0.56 13.03 19.33
N LEU A 214 0.38 12.98 20.28
CA LEU A 214 0.28 12.09 21.42
C LEU A 214 -0.95 12.46 22.26
N PHE A 215 -1.16 13.74 22.53
CA PHE A 215 -2.29 14.21 23.33
C PHE A 215 -3.65 13.96 22.64
N GLU A 216 -3.76 14.28 21.34
CA GLU A 216 -4.96 14.01 20.54
C GLU A 216 -5.26 12.51 20.46
N GLY A 217 -4.23 11.68 20.25
CA GLY A 217 -4.37 10.23 20.12
C GLY A 217 -4.84 9.58 21.41
N LEU A 218 -4.23 9.98 22.53
CA LEU A 218 -4.64 9.53 23.86
C LEU A 218 -6.07 9.96 24.19
N SER A 219 -6.44 11.22 23.89
CA SER A 219 -7.79 11.74 24.13
C SER A 219 -8.86 10.98 23.34
N ASN A 220 -8.56 10.61 22.09
CA ASN A 220 -9.48 9.82 21.25
C ASN A 220 -9.62 8.40 21.78
N LEU A 221 -8.53 7.80 22.24
CA LEU A 221 -8.53 6.46 22.83
C LEU A 221 -9.33 6.41 24.13
N GLU A 222 -9.21 7.42 24.99
CA GLU A 222 -9.98 7.55 26.23
C GLU A 222 -11.49 7.66 25.95
N LYS A 223 -11.88 8.43 24.92
CA LYS A 223 -13.27 8.52 24.48
C LYS A 223 -13.79 7.17 23.93
N ALA A 224 -12.94 6.43 23.22
CA ALA A 224 -13.28 5.15 22.61
C ALA A 224 -13.42 4.01 23.63
N GLN A 225 -12.64 4.00 24.72
CA GLN A 225 -12.75 2.98 25.79
C GLN A 225 -14.14 2.89 26.43
N LYS A 226 -14.99 3.91 26.28
CA LYS A 226 -16.37 3.91 26.78
C LYS A 226 -17.35 3.14 25.90
N LYS A 227 -16.92 2.69 24.72
CA LYS A 227 -17.70 1.85 23.80
C LYS A 227 -17.12 0.44 23.84
N ASP A 228 -17.95 -0.57 24.08
CA ASP A 228 -17.53 -1.98 23.92
C ASP A 228 -17.15 -2.21 22.45
N VAL A 229 -15.85 -2.29 22.17
CA VAL A 229 -15.35 -2.60 20.83
C VAL A 229 -15.31 -4.11 20.68
N GLN A 230 -16.41 -4.70 20.20
CA GLN A 230 -16.37 -6.08 19.74
C GLN A 230 -15.52 -6.17 18.47
N LEU A 231 -14.54 -7.06 18.50
CA LEU A 231 -13.70 -7.35 17.34
C LEU A 231 -14.54 -8.09 16.29
N HIS A 232 -15.17 -7.34 15.39
CA HIS A 232 -16.01 -7.91 14.35
C HIS A 232 -15.13 -8.59 13.27
N VAL A 233 -15.11 -9.92 13.27
CA VAL A 233 -14.43 -10.69 12.22
C VAL A 233 -15.12 -10.45 10.88
N LEU A 234 -14.40 -9.86 9.93
CA LEU A 234 -14.94 -9.55 8.60
C LEU A 234 -15.24 -10.83 7.84
N THR A 235 -16.45 -10.92 7.29
CA THR A 235 -16.87 -12.01 6.41
C THR A 235 -16.33 -11.81 4.99
N ASP A 236 -16.20 -12.88 4.20
CA ASP A 236 -15.81 -12.80 2.77
C ASP A 236 -16.68 -11.79 2.00
N LYS A 237 -17.97 -11.70 2.32
CA LYS A 237 -18.90 -10.74 1.68
C LYS A 237 -18.54 -9.29 2.02
N GLN A 238 -18.26 -9.00 3.29
CA GLN A 238 -17.84 -7.67 3.71
C GLN A 238 -16.47 -7.30 3.15
N LEU A 239 -15.53 -8.26 3.07
CA LEU A 239 -14.25 -8.03 2.42
C LEU A 239 -14.43 -7.71 0.93
N GLU A 240 -15.29 -8.45 0.22
CA GLU A 240 -15.57 -8.21 -1.20
C GLU A 240 -16.31 -6.88 -1.43
N GLU A 241 -17.17 -6.47 -0.51
CA GLU A 241 -17.83 -5.16 -0.53
C GLU A 241 -16.82 -4.01 -0.41
N LYS A 242 -15.89 -4.12 0.54
CA LYS A 242 -14.86 -3.10 0.82
C LYS A 242 -13.73 -3.07 -0.20
N LEU A 243 -13.24 -4.24 -0.62
CA LEU A 243 -12.10 -4.35 -1.53
C LEU A 243 -12.53 -4.28 -3.01
N GLY A 244 -13.75 -4.69 -3.31
CA GLY A 244 -14.24 -4.87 -4.67
C GLY A 244 -14.19 -6.34 -5.11
N ARG A 245 -14.85 -6.60 -6.25
CA ARG A 245 -15.00 -7.95 -6.79
C ARG A 245 -13.74 -8.39 -7.53
N THR A 246 -13.52 -9.70 -7.55
CA THR A 246 -12.47 -10.33 -8.36
C THR A 246 -13.14 -11.05 -9.54
N LYS A 247 -12.66 -10.79 -10.77
CA LYS A 247 -13.10 -11.50 -11.96
C LYS A 247 -12.63 -12.96 -11.92
N ARG A 248 -13.31 -13.81 -12.70
CA ARG A 248 -12.90 -15.20 -12.91
C ARG A 248 -11.47 -15.21 -13.49
N GLY A 249 -10.52 -15.78 -12.75
CA GLY A 249 -9.09 -15.79 -13.10
C GLY A 249 -8.17 -14.91 -12.24
N GLY A 250 -8.60 -14.48 -11.04
CA GLY A 250 -7.72 -13.84 -10.06
C GLY A 250 -7.27 -12.44 -10.44
N ARG A 251 -8.17 -11.66 -11.05
CA ARG A 251 -7.93 -10.28 -11.47
C ARG A 251 -8.95 -9.35 -10.85
N TRP A 252 -8.53 -8.27 -10.21
CA TRP A 252 -9.47 -7.27 -9.67
C TRP A 252 -10.38 -6.70 -10.75
N GLU A 253 -11.66 -6.53 -10.41
CA GLU A 253 -12.62 -5.82 -11.26
C GLU A 253 -12.45 -4.31 -11.07
N VAL A 254 -12.25 -3.60 -12.18
CA VAL A 254 -12.25 -2.14 -12.18
C VAL A 254 -13.70 -1.69 -12.34
N ARG A 255 -14.27 -1.04 -11.32
CA ARG A 255 -15.59 -0.39 -11.45
C ARG A 255 -15.45 0.85 -12.34
N ASP A 256 -16.28 0.96 -13.37
CA ASP A 256 -16.33 2.11 -14.29
C ASP A 256 -17.12 3.31 -13.72
N ASP A 257 -17.75 3.16 -12.55
CA ASP A 257 -18.81 4.04 -12.01
C ASP A 257 -18.39 5.46 -11.59
N ASN A 258 -17.11 5.84 -11.65
CA ASN A 258 -16.66 7.20 -11.32
C ASN A 258 -16.42 8.02 -12.59
N LYS A 259 -17.45 8.31 -13.38
CA LYS A 259 -17.38 9.43 -14.35
C LYS A 259 -18.23 10.63 -13.94
N GLU A 260 -19.25 10.42 -13.12
CA GLU A 260 -20.18 11.48 -12.70
C GLU A 260 -20.08 11.87 -11.22
N ASN A 261 -19.49 11.02 -10.36
CA ASN A 261 -19.25 11.34 -8.95
C ASN A 261 -17.86 11.95 -8.66
N ILE A 262 -17.05 12.22 -9.70
CA ILE A 262 -15.67 12.73 -9.54
C ILE A 262 -15.65 14.16 -8.97
N ASP A 263 -16.61 15.01 -9.34
CA ASP A 263 -16.63 16.40 -8.89
C ASP A 263 -17.20 16.55 -7.47
N ASP A 264 -18.14 15.69 -7.06
CA ASP A 264 -18.78 15.75 -5.74
C ASP A 264 -17.86 15.18 -4.63
N ASP A 265 -17.07 14.13 -4.90
CA ASP A 265 -16.09 13.58 -3.95
C ASP A 265 -14.89 14.52 -3.72
N GLN A 266 -14.52 15.31 -4.75
CA GLN A 266 -13.56 16.41 -4.57
C GLN A 266 -14.17 17.49 -3.66
N GLN A 267 -15.44 17.84 -3.83
CA GLN A 267 -16.14 18.79 -2.97
C GLN A 267 -16.36 18.31 -1.53
N GLN A 268 -16.53 17.02 -1.28
CA GLN A 268 -16.60 16.48 0.10
C GLN A 268 -15.23 16.48 0.80
N LEU A 269 -14.12 16.26 0.08
CA LEU A 269 -12.77 16.51 0.60
C LEU A 269 -12.47 18.00 0.84
N LEU A 270 -13.22 18.90 0.20
CA LEU A 270 -13.16 20.36 0.36
C LEU A 270 -14.08 20.87 1.51
N ALA A 271 -15.11 20.10 1.90
CA ALA A 271 -16.14 20.51 2.87
C ALA A 271 -15.92 20.06 4.33
N ASP A 272 -15.13 19.00 4.58
CA ASP A 272 -14.88 18.47 5.95
C ASP A 272 -13.88 19.32 6.79
N GLY A 273 -14.02 20.63 6.69
CA GLY A 273 -13.38 21.59 7.59
C GLY A 273 -14.12 21.77 8.92
N ASP A 274 -15.38 21.35 9.02
CA ASP A 274 -16.19 21.54 10.23
C ASP A 274 -17.45 20.64 10.23
N SER A 275 -17.39 19.42 10.77
CA SER A 275 -18.48 18.76 11.52
C SER A 275 -18.19 17.28 11.80
N THR A 276 -18.85 16.78 12.84
CA THR A 276 -18.77 15.46 13.45
C THR A 276 -19.62 14.40 12.74
N ASP A 277 -19.13 13.17 12.83
CA ASP A 277 -19.83 11.86 12.74
C ASP A 277 -20.25 11.28 11.37
N GLU A 278 -19.72 10.07 11.14
CA GLU A 278 -20.17 8.94 10.30
C GLU A 278 -20.01 8.94 8.75
N ALA A 279 -19.10 8.04 8.33
CA ALA A 279 -19.05 7.26 7.07
C ALA A 279 -18.59 8.03 5.79
N GLU A 280 -17.82 7.50 4.83
CA GLU A 280 -17.59 6.13 4.34
C GLU A 280 -16.15 5.93 3.79
N GLU A 281 -15.80 4.68 3.52
CA GLU A 281 -14.50 4.23 3.00
C GLU A 281 -14.19 4.77 1.60
N MET A 282 -13.17 5.64 1.51
CA MET A 282 -12.64 6.08 0.22
C MET A 282 -11.80 5.02 -0.50
N SER A 283 -12.16 4.82 -1.76
CA SER A 283 -11.45 4.08 -2.80
C SER A 283 -10.14 4.74 -3.23
N LEU A 284 -9.19 3.90 -3.63
CA LEU A 284 -7.75 4.14 -3.68
C LEU A 284 -7.24 4.01 -5.12
N TYR A 285 -7.67 4.91 -6.02
CA TYR A 285 -7.34 4.82 -7.45
C TYR A 285 -6.91 6.14 -8.10
N MET A 286 -6.30 7.06 -7.34
CA MET A 286 -5.63 8.24 -7.89
C MET A 286 -4.13 8.24 -7.54
N PHE A 287 -3.28 8.22 -8.58
CA PHE A 287 -1.83 8.37 -8.47
C PHE A 287 -1.42 9.65 -9.21
N GLU A 288 -0.79 10.59 -8.51
CA GLU A 288 -0.23 11.84 -9.06
C GLU A 288 -1.19 12.72 -9.87
N GLY A 289 -2.48 12.78 -9.50
CA GLY A 289 -3.46 13.59 -10.24
C GLY A 289 -3.70 13.11 -11.68
N HIS A 290 -3.16 11.94 -12.06
CA HIS A 290 -3.32 11.36 -13.38
C HIS A 290 -4.24 10.13 -13.34
N ASP A 291 -5.30 10.19 -14.14
CA ASP A 291 -6.16 9.04 -14.43
C ASP A 291 -5.46 8.11 -15.44
N TYR A 292 -4.83 7.05 -14.93
CA TYR A 292 -4.10 6.08 -15.76
C TYR A 292 -5.01 5.14 -16.58
N ARG A 293 -6.35 5.28 -16.53
CA ARG A 293 -7.25 4.64 -17.50
C ARG A 293 -6.97 5.16 -18.91
N GLN A 294 -6.56 6.42 -19.04
CA GLN A 294 -6.33 7.09 -20.33
C GLN A 294 -4.99 6.72 -20.97
N THR A 295 -3.95 6.48 -20.18
CA THR A 295 -2.64 6.02 -20.68
C THR A 295 -2.75 4.66 -21.34
N ARG A 296 -3.62 3.77 -20.85
CA ARG A 296 -3.91 2.49 -21.51
C ARG A 296 -4.52 2.65 -22.89
N ALA A 297 -5.42 3.64 -23.08
CA ALA A 297 -6.03 3.92 -24.38
C ALA A 297 -5.06 4.65 -25.33
N ALA A 298 -4.20 5.52 -24.80
CA ALA A 298 -3.19 6.25 -25.58
C ALA A 298 -2.05 5.34 -26.06
N VAL A 299 -1.57 4.42 -25.22
CA VAL A 299 -0.53 3.44 -25.60
C VAL A 299 -1.06 2.45 -26.64
N LYS A 300 -2.31 1.98 -26.49
CA LYS A 300 -2.93 1.10 -27.49
C LYS A 300 -3.12 1.78 -28.85
N LYS A 301 -3.55 3.05 -28.85
CA LYS A 301 -3.64 3.86 -30.09
C LYS A 301 -2.28 4.17 -30.72
N ALA A 302 -1.23 4.34 -29.93
CA ALA A 302 0.12 4.58 -30.43
C ALA A 302 0.71 3.31 -31.07
N ASP A 303 0.48 2.14 -30.48
CA ASP A 303 0.94 0.84 -31.00
C ASP A 303 0.16 0.42 -32.27
N ASP A 304 -1.17 0.62 -32.27
CA ASP A 304 -2.02 0.37 -33.44
C ASP A 304 -1.73 1.36 -34.60
N GLY A 305 -1.28 2.58 -34.28
CA GLY A 305 -0.89 3.61 -35.26
C GLY A 305 0.49 3.39 -35.88
N LEU A 306 1.45 2.82 -35.14
CA LEU A 306 2.77 2.46 -35.63
C LEU A 306 2.72 1.22 -36.55
N GLY A 307 1.81 0.27 -36.28
CA GLY A 307 1.59 -0.91 -37.12
C GLY A 307 1.05 -0.58 -38.52
N ASN A 308 0.14 0.40 -38.62
CA ASN A 308 -0.47 0.78 -39.91
C ASN A 308 0.45 1.66 -40.79
N ASN A 309 1.32 2.48 -40.20
CA ASN A 309 2.29 3.27 -40.97
C ASN A 309 3.49 2.45 -41.50
N ALA A 310 3.87 1.38 -40.79
CA ALA A 310 4.93 0.47 -41.25
C ALA A 310 4.48 -0.48 -42.38
N ALA A 311 3.17 -0.74 -42.48
CA ALA A 311 2.60 -1.54 -43.57
C ALA A 311 2.43 -0.73 -44.87
N ASN A 312 2.04 0.56 -44.78
CA ASN A 312 1.91 1.42 -45.96
C ASN A 312 3.27 1.87 -46.55
N SER A 313 4.31 2.05 -45.74
CA SER A 313 5.64 2.43 -46.27
C SER A 313 6.38 1.29 -46.97
N ARG A 314 6.05 0.03 -46.65
CA ARG A 314 6.62 -1.16 -47.32
C ARG A 314 5.94 -1.51 -48.65
N ALA A 315 4.71 -1.05 -48.88
CA ALA A 315 4.02 -1.23 -50.16
C ALA A 315 4.54 -0.25 -51.23
N ASP A 316 4.78 1.02 -50.86
CA ASP A 316 5.26 2.06 -51.80
C ASP A 316 6.71 1.87 -52.26
N ASP A 317 7.56 1.23 -51.45
CA ASP A 317 8.98 0.98 -51.81
C ASP A 317 9.17 -0.20 -52.78
N ASN A 318 8.18 -1.11 -52.87
CA ASN A 318 8.25 -2.23 -53.82
C ASN A 318 7.78 -1.84 -55.22
N ASP A 319 6.82 -0.92 -55.35
CA ASP A 319 6.37 -0.43 -56.67
C ASP A 319 7.41 0.49 -57.34
N LYS A 320 8.20 1.24 -56.55
CA LYS A 320 9.30 2.06 -57.09
C LYS A 320 10.51 1.25 -57.54
N LYS A 321 10.74 0.05 -56.98
CA LYS A 321 11.83 -0.83 -57.40
C LYS A 321 11.54 -1.60 -58.69
N GLN A 322 10.27 -1.79 -59.07
CA GLN A 322 9.92 -2.45 -60.33
C GLN A 322 9.91 -1.50 -61.54
N GLN A 323 9.84 -0.18 -61.36
CA GLN A 323 9.90 0.80 -62.46
C GLN A 323 11.32 1.26 -62.85
N LEU A 324 12.35 0.82 -62.13
CA LEU A 324 13.77 1.18 -62.38
C LEU A 324 14.57 0.05 -63.06
N GLN A 325 13.90 -1.00 -63.54
CA GLN A 325 14.51 -2.12 -64.29
C GLN A 325 13.90 -2.33 -65.69
N GLN A 326 13.31 -1.30 -66.30
CA GLN A 326 13.06 -1.24 -67.74
C GLN A 326 13.71 0.00 -68.33
#